data_AF-A0A4Y1RCB4-F1
#
_entry.id   AF-A0A4Y1RCB4-F1
#
_cell.length_a   1.000
_cell.length_b   1.000
_cell.length_c   1.000
_cell.angle_alpha   90.00
_cell.angle_beta   90.00
_cell.angle_gamma   90.00
#
_symmetry.space_group_name_H-M   'P 1'
#
loop_
_entity.id
_entity.type
_entity.pdbx_description
1 polymer ?
#
loop_
_entity_poly.entity_id
_entity_poly.type
_entity_poly.pdbx_seq_one_letter_code
_entity_poly.pdbx_strand_id
1 'polypeptide(L)'
;MPGDIIVLGSDGLLDNMFVSEIEEVLVAFNKVSVGRDCDCHELASTIAAVALFNSEDEDNVTPFQMAAEKAGVEHVGGKIDDITVVVAIVVASRT
;
A
#
# COMPACT_ATOMS: atom_id res chain seq x y z
N MET A 1 12.80 -3.15 -14.77
CA MET A 1 13.49 -4.38 -15.22
C MET A 1 12.60 -5.58 -14.92
N PRO A 2 12.85 -6.78 -15.49
CA PRO A 2 12.15 -7.99 -15.03
C PRO A 2 12.35 -8.17 -13.52
N GLY A 3 11.27 -8.44 -12.81
CA GLY A 3 11.24 -8.52 -11.34
C GLY A 3 10.81 -7.24 -10.63
N ASP A 4 10.65 -6.12 -11.32
CA ASP A 4 10.07 -4.91 -10.72
C ASP A 4 8.61 -5.18 -10.30
N ILE A 5 8.22 -4.66 -9.15
CA ILE A 5 6.85 -4.72 -8.65
C ILE A 5 6.19 -3.35 -8.84
N ILE A 6 5.03 -3.37 -9.46
CA ILE A 6 4.18 -2.19 -9.63
C ILE A 6 3.02 -2.33 -8.67
N VAL A 7 2.88 -1.37 -7.75
CA VAL A 7 1.72 -1.22 -6.87
C VAL A 7 0.93 -0.01 -7.34
N LEU A 8 -0.34 -0.20 -7.63
CA LEU A 8 -1.29 0.84 -7.98
C LEU A 8 -2.43 0.80 -6.96
N GLY A 9 -3.01 1.95 -6.63
CA GLY A 9 -4.21 1.98 -5.80
C GLY A 9 -5.01 3.27 -5.92
N SER A 10 -6.20 3.27 -5.33
CA SER A 10 -7.02 4.47 -5.16
C SER A 10 -6.38 5.44 -4.15
N ASP A 11 -6.95 6.63 -4.02
CA ASP A 11 -6.59 7.56 -2.94
C ASP A 11 -6.79 6.92 -1.56
N GLY A 12 -7.83 6.11 -1.36
CA GLY A 12 -8.02 5.33 -0.12
C GLY A 12 -6.79 4.52 0.32
N LEU A 13 -5.94 4.03 -0.61
CA LEU A 13 -4.63 3.44 -0.26
C LEU A 13 -3.63 4.51 0.15
N LEU A 14 -3.41 5.51 -0.71
CA LEU A 14 -2.31 6.47 -0.57
C LEU A 14 -2.56 7.54 0.50
N ASP A 15 -3.81 7.71 0.91
CA ASP A 15 -4.23 8.54 2.03
C ASP A 15 -3.91 7.88 3.38
N ASN A 16 -3.87 6.54 3.41
CA ASN A 16 -3.76 5.75 4.64
C ASN A 16 -2.45 4.95 4.77
N MET A 17 -1.58 4.94 3.75
CA MET A 17 -0.26 4.31 3.83
C MET A 17 0.80 5.18 3.15
N PHE A 18 1.94 5.34 3.83
CA PHE A 18 3.15 5.87 3.20
C PHE A 18 3.75 4.87 2.23
N VAL A 19 4.44 5.39 1.21
CA VAL A 19 5.19 4.56 0.25
C VAL A 19 6.20 3.66 0.96
N SER A 20 6.82 4.14 2.04
CA SER A 20 7.75 3.34 2.86
C SER A 20 7.08 2.14 3.55
N GLU A 21 5.84 2.28 4.00
CA GLU A 21 5.10 1.16 4.61
C GLU A 21 4.74 0.11 3.56
N ILE A 22 4.37 0.55 2.35
CA ILE A 22 4.15 -0.35 1.21
C ILE A 22 5.46 -1.11 0.89
N GLU A 23 6.60 -0.43 0.87
CA GLU A 23 7.92 -1.05 0.67
C GLU A 23 8.25 -2.09 1.76
N GLU A 24 7.93 -1.81 3.02
CA GLU A 24 8.13 -2.75 4.13
C GLU A 24 7.32 -4.04 3.95
N VAL A 25 6.06 -3.92 3.52
CA VAL A 25 5.22 -5.09 3.18
C VAL A 25 5.84 -5.89 2.04
N LEU A 26 6.32 -5.24 0.98
CA LEU A 26 7.00 -5.89 -0.15
C LEU A 26 8.26 -6.66 0.31
N VAL A 27 9.08 -6.05 1.15
CA VAL A 27 10.31 -6.67 1.68
C VAL A 27 9.99 -7.86 2.57
N ALA A 28 8.98 -7.74 3.44
CA ALA A 28 8.54 -8.85 4.29
C ALA A 28 8.03 -10.02 3.46
N PHE A 29 7.21 -9.75 2.44
CA PHE A 29 6.68 -10.79 1.54
C PHE A 29 7.79 -11.54 0.80
N ASN A 30 8.80 -10.81 0.28
CA ASN A 30 9.91 -11.43 -0.45
C ASN A 30 10.78 -12.34 0.42
N LYS A 31 10.94 -12.02 1.71
CA LYS A 31 11.69 -12.88 2.67
C LYS A 31 11.00 -14.21 2.94
N VAL A 32 9.66 -14.22 2.91
CA VAL A 32 8.85 -15.43 3.17
C VAL A 32 8.71 -16.29 1.91
N SER A 33 8.71 -15.65 0.74
CA SER A 33 8.43 -16.30 -0.55
C SER A 33 9.66 -16.88 -1.26
N VAL A 34 10.79 -17.09 -0.56
CA VAL A 34 12.02 -17.64 -1.16
C VAL A 34 11.72 -18.98 -1.87
N GLY A 35 11.75 -18.95 -3.20
CA GLY A 35 11.51 -20.12 -4.06
C GLY A 35 10.06 -20.35 -4.52
N ARG A 36 9.12 -19.43 -4.25
CA ARG A 36 7.77 -19.44 -4.83
C ARG A 36 7.58 -18.28 -5.80
N ASP A 37 6.72 -18.48 -6.80
CA ASP A 37 6.20 -17.38 -7.60
C ASP A 37 5.50 -16.39 -6.66
N CYS A 38 5.75 -15.09 -6.82
CA CYS A 38 5.14 -14.06 -6.00
C CYS A 38 3.62 -14.05 -6.24
N ASP A 39 2.86 -14.26 -5.16
CA ASP A 39 1.41 -14.19 -5.20
C ASP A 39 0.98 -12.71 -5.13
N CYS A 40 0.78 -12.11 -6.31
CA CYS A 40 0.30 -10.74 -6.43
C CYS A 40 -1.03 -10.52 -5.71
N HIS A 41 -1.89 -11.53 -5.63
CA HIS A 41 -3.20 -11.40 -4.99
C HIS A 41 -3.06 -11.32 -3.47
N GLU A 42 -2.24 -12.18 -2.87
CA GLU A 42 -1.94 -12.13 -1.43
C GLU A 42 -1.27 -10.80 -1.06
N LEU A 43 -0.32 -10.35 -1.88
CA LEU A 43 0.38 -9.08 -1.64
C LEU A 43 -0.56 -7.88 -1.77
N ALA A 44 -1.39 -7.82 -2.81
CA ALA A 44 -2.39 -6.76 -2.97
C ALA A 44 -3.39 -6.74 -1.80
N SER A 45 -3.85 -7.91 -1.37
CA SER A 45 -4.80 -8.05 -0.25
C SER A 45 -4.17 -7.61 1.07
N THR A 46 -2.89 -7.93 1.28
CA THR A 46 -2.15 -7.52 2.48
C THR A 46 -2.00 -5.99 2.54
N ILE A 47 -1.60 -5.36 1.43
CA ILE A 47 -1.49 -3.91 1.34
C ILE A 47 -2.86 -3.25 1.58
N ALA A 48 -3.92 -3.77 0.96
CA ALA A 48 -5.28 -3.27 1.17
C ALA A 48 -5.74 -3.39 2.64
N ALA A 49 -5.41 -4.51 3.30
CA ALA A 49 -5.77 -4.72 4.70
C ALA A 49 -5.03 -3.78 5.66
N VAL A 50 -3.75 -3.49 5.41
CA VAL A 50 -2.99 -2.51 6.19
C VAL A 50 -3.55 -1.10 5.99
N ALA A 51 -3.87 -0.73 4.74
CA ALA A 51 -4.52 0.56 4.45
C ALA A 51 -5.89 0.68 5.15
N LEU A 52 -6.68 -0.39 5.17
CA LEU A 52 -7.97 -0.41 5.86
C LEU A 52 -7.79 -0.23 7.37
N PHE A 53 -6.86 -0.96 7.97
CA PHE A 53 -6.53 -0.81 9.39
C PHE A 53 -6.13 0.64 9.72
N ASN A 54 -5.22 1.22 8.93
CA ASN A 54 -4.79 2.60 9.11
C ASN A 54 -5.93 3.62 8.86
N SER A 55 -6.88 3.31 8.00
CA SER A 55 -8.05 4.17 7.72
C SER A 55 -9.01 4.29 8.90
N GLU A 56 -9.06 3.26 9.74
CA GLU A 56 -9.89 3.18 10.95
C GLU A 56 -9.14 3.61 12.22
N ASP A 57 -7.82 3.78 12.14
CA ASP A 57 -6.96 4.17 13.27
C ASP A 57 -6.95 5.69 13.45
N GLU A 58 -7.56 6.15 14.54
CA GLU A 58 -7.60 7.56 14.92
C GLU A 58 -6.28 8.05 15.55
N ASP A 59 -5.41 7.15 16.02
CA ASP A 59 -4.16 7.51 16.70
C ASP A 59 -2.95 7.49 15.76
N ASN A 60 -3.09 6.93 14.55
CA ASN A 60 -2.01 6.85 13.57
C ASN A 60 -1.89 8.13 12.72
N VAL A 61 -0.66 8.59 12.51
CA VAL A 61 -0.41 9.73 11.61
C VAL A 61 -0.34 9.21 10.18
N THR A 62 -1.39 9.47 9.40
CA THR A 62 -1.49 9.04 8.00
C THR A 62 -1.03 10.13 7.02
N PRO A 63 -0.71 9.78 5.75
CA PRO A 63 -0.49 10.78 4.70
C PRO A 63 -1.63 11.79 4.57
N PHE A 64 -2.87 11.35 4.72
CA PHE A 64 -4.05 12.21 4.65
C PHE A 64 -4.08 13.24 5.77
N GLN A 65 -3.85 12.82 7.03
CA GLN A 65 -3.76 13.76 8.15
C GLN A 65 -2.69 14.82 7.89
N MET A 66 -1.49 14.41 7.44
CA MET A 66 -0.41 15.36 7.12
C MET A 66 -0.79 16.32 5.98
N ALA A 67 -1.57 15.87 5.00
CA ALA A 67 -2.06 16.71 3.91
C ALA A 67 -3.14 17.69 4.40
N ALA A 68 -4.06 17.25 5.25
CA ALA A 68 -5.08 18.08 5.88
C ALA A 68 -4.45 19.20 6.72
N GLU A 69 -3.45 18.87 7.55
CA GLU A 69 -2.71 19.85 8.36
C GLU A 69 -2.04 20.91 7.47
N LYS A 70 -1.37 20.49 6.40
CA LYS A 70 -0.75 21.42 5.43
C LYS A 70 -1.77 22.32 4.72
N ALA A 71 -3.00 21.83 4.54
CA ALA A 71 -4.10 22.59 3.97
C ALA A 71 -4.82 23.49 5.01
N GLY A 72 -4.43 23.42 6.30
CA GLY A 72 -5.08 24.15 7.39
C GLY A 72 -6.43 23.57 7.80
N VAL A 73 -6.67 22.28 7.51
CA VAL A 73 -7.87 21.53 7.90
C VAL A 73 -7.51 20.63 9.08
N GLU A 74 -8.29 20.69 10.15
CA GLU A 74 -8.14 19.75 11.27
C GLU A 74 -8.75 18.40 10.89
N HIS A 75 -7.90 17.37 10.87
CA HIS A 75 -8.28 15.96 10.76
C HIS A 75 -7.28 15.14 11.55
N VAL A 76 -7.75 14.10 12.24
CA VAL A 76 -6.92 13.23 13.09
C VAL A 76 -7.15 11.79 12.63
N GLY A 77 -6.07 11.02 12.50
CA GLY A 77 -6.11 9.63 12.10
C GLY A 77 -6.19 9.40 10.59
N GLY A 78 -6.63 8.20 10.24
CA GLY A 78 -6.90 7.80 8.87
C GLY A 78 -8.13 8.45 8.23
N LYS A 79 -8.29 8.17 6.94
CA LYS A 79 -9.44 8.55 6.12
C LYS A 79 -10.21 7.29 5.73
N ILE A 80 -11.37 7.07 6.32
CA ILE A 80 -12.28 5.98 5.95
C ILE A 80 -12.74 6.20 4.50
N ASP A 81 -12.33 5.32 3.59
CA ASP A 81 -12.57 5.46 2.15
C ASP A 81 -12.53 4.10 1.42
N ASP A 82 -13.00 4.06 0.18
CA ASP A 82 -12.93 2.88 -0.67
C ASP A 82 -11.47 2.59 -1.07
N ILE A 83 -10.96 1.41 -0.68
CA ILE A 83 -9.58 0.99 -0.94
C ILE A 83 -9.55 -0.02 -2.09
N THR A 84 -8.84 0.34 -3.16
CA THR A 84 -8.53 -0.58 -4.26
C THR A 84 -7.02 -0.68 -4.43
N VAL A 85 -6.49 -1.89 -4.55
CA VAL A 85 -5.06 -2.16 -4.77
C VAL A 85 -4.88 -3.14 -5.92
N VAL A 86 -3.96 -2.83 -6.83
CA VAL A 86 -3.52 -3.72 -7.92
C VAL A 86 -2.02 -3.89 -7.80
N VAL A 87 -1.57 -5.15 -7.78
CA VAL A 87 -0.15 -5.51 -7.79
C VAL A 87 0.16 -6.26 -9.07
N ALA A 88 1.23 -5.84 -9.74
CA ALA A 88 1.74 -6.47 -10.94
C ALA A 88 3.26 -6.64 -10.88
N ILE A 89 3.77 -7.69 -11.51
CA ILE A 89 5.21 -7.96 -11.62
C ILE A 89 5.61 -7.83 -13.07
N VAL A 90 6.65 -7.05 -13.32
CA VAL A 90 7.24 -6.92 -14.66
C VAL A 90 7.96 -8.21 -14.99
N VAL A 91 7.51 -8.91 -16.04
CA VAL A 91 8.17 -10.12 -16.55
C VAL A 91 8.97 -9.80 -17.81
N ALA A 92 9.98 -10.62 -18.10
CA ALA A 92 10.72 -10.50 -19.35
C ALA A 92 9.78 -10.70 -20.54
N SER A 93 9.95 -9.88 -21.59
CA SER A 93 9.20 -10.05 -22.83
C SER A 93 9.54 -11.40 -23.47
N ARG A 94 8.51 -12.14 -23.89
CA ARG A 94 8.68 -13.36 -24.68
C ARG A 94 8.70 -12.95 -26.15
N THR A 95 9.89 -12.78 -26.72
CA THR A 95 10.10 -12.78 -28.18
C THR A 95 10.06 -14.19 -28.75
#